data_AF-A0A532V0D4-F1
#
_entry.id   AF-A0A532V0D4-F1
#
_cell.length_a   1.000
_cell.length_b   1.000
_cell.length_c   1.000
_cell.angle_alpha   90.00
_cell.angle_beta   90.00
_cell.angle_gamma   90.00
#
_symmetry.space_group_name_H-M   'P 1'
#
loop_
_entity.id
_entity.type
_entity.pdbx_description
1 polymer ?
#
loop_
_entity_poly.entity_id
_entity_poly.type
_entity_poly.pdbx_seq_one_letter_code
_entity_poly.pdbx_strand_id
1 'polypeptide(L)'
;MKMAEETVGDSEIRDALSRFISNKYKDKTSTFLIEELGLCRGQVRVDFVVVERLLHGFEIKSDKDDLRRLTRQVDFYSRVLDKATIVVGTRHLIKMQNSVPDWWGILCYEHKANGLHFNTIRLERKNPQRDPRSLVELLWLDEAIALLEGKNAAMGVRSKPRRYVWDKVCRYFEVEEIAKNVREVLKERVMTRALQQPS
;
A
#
# COMPACT_ATOMS: atom_id res chain seq x y z
N MET A 1 -32.05 25.72 1.85
CA MET A 1 -30.86 26.13 1.10
C MET A 1 -29.96 24.90 0.97
N LYS A 2 -29.95 24.22 -0.19
CA LYS A 2 -28.98 23.13 -0.43
C LYS A 2 -27.62 23.80 -0.52
N MET A 3 -26.76 23.61 0.48
CA MET A 3 -25.35 23.94 0.35
C MET A 3 -24.86 23.19 -0.90
N ALA A 4 -24.27 23.90 -1.85
CA ALA A 4 -23.56 23.25 -2.93
C ALA A 4 -22.49 22.36 -2.28
N GLU A 5 -22.51 21.05 -2.55
CA GLU A 5 -21.42 20.17 -2.15
C GLU A 5 -20.16 20.70 -2.86
N GLU A 6 -19.33 21.44 -2.13
CA GLU A 6 -17.99 21.81 -2.58
C GLU A 6 -17.25 20.52 -2.89
N THR A 7 -16.94 20.32 -4.17
CA THR A 7 -16.17 19.16 -4.59
C THR A 7 -14.75 19.27 -4.05
N VAL A 8 -14.42 18.40 -3.12
CA VAL A 8 -13.09 18.26 -2.52
C VAL A 8 -12.07 17.84 -3.59
N GLY A 9 -10.93 18.53 -3.64
CA GLY A 9 -9.84 18.21 -4.57
C GLY A 9 -8.95 17.08 -4.07
N ASP A 10 -8.34 16.32 -5.00
CA ASP A 10 -7.44 15.21 -4.66
C ASP A 10 -6.31 15.60 -3.69
N SER A 11 -5.67 16.77 -3.90
CA SER A 11 -4.61 17.25 -3.02
C SER A 11 -5.09 17.43 -1.57
N GLU A 12 -6.30 17.97 -1.39
CA GLU A 12 -6.88 18.18 -0.07
C GLU A 12 -7.18 16.85 0.63
N ILE A 13 -7.71 15.87 -0.12
CA ILE A 13 -7.95 14.51 0.40
C ILE A 13 -6.63 13.86 0.83
N ARG A 14 -5.59 13.97 0.01
CA ARG A 14 -4.26 13.41 0.31
C ARG A 14 -3.65 14.03 1.55
N ASP A 15 -3.67 15.35 1.67
CA ASP A 15 -3.13 16.07 2.84
C ASP A 15 -3.89 15.72 4.12
N ALA A 16 -5.22 15.64 4.04
CA ALA A 16 -6.05 15.24 5.18
C ALA A 16 -5.81 13.77 5.56
N LEU A 17 -5.71 12.88 4.58
CA LEU A 17 -5.49 11.46 4.81
C LEU A 17 -4.11 11.19 5.41
N SER A 18 -3.07 11.86 4.92
CA SER A 18 -1.70 11.77 5.46
C SER A 18 -1.68 12.16 6.94
N ARG A 19 -2.35 13.26 7.32
CA ARG A 19 -2.52 13.66 8.74
C ARG A 19 -3.31 12.65 9.55
N PHE A 20 -4.41 12.12 9.00
CA PHE A 20 -5.23 11.09 9.64
C PHE A 20 -4.40 9.82 9.94
N ILE A 21 -3.65 9.33 8.95
CA ILE A 21 -2.75 8.19 9.10
C ILE A 21 -1.67 8.49 10.14
N SER A 22 -1.01 9.63 10.04
CA SER A 22 0.05 10.02 10.97
C SER A 22 -0.44 10.04 12.42
N ASN A 23 -1.63 10.61 12.67
CA ASN A 23 -2.24 10.59 13.99
C ASN A 23 -2.65 9.18 14.46
N LYS A 24 -3.16 8.33 13.55
CA LYS A 24 -3.53 6.94 13.85
C LYS A 24 -2.31 6.09 14.27
N TYR A 25 -1.12 6.40 13.77
CA TYR A 25 0.12 5.65 14.03
C TYR A 25 1.14 6.41 14.88
N LYS A 26 0.79 7.57 15.46
CA LYS A 26 1.73 8.46 16.17
C LYS A 26 2.52 7.80 17.30
N ASP A 27 1.93 6.83 17.99
CA ASP A 27 2.56 6.15 19.14
C ASP A 27 3.44 4.96 18.71
N LYS A 28 3.66 4.77 17.40
CA LYS A 28 4.43 3.68 16.83
C LYS A 28 5.77 4.18 16.31
N THR A 29 6.85 3.73 16.93
CA THR A 29 8.22 4.22 16.70
C THR A 29 8.85 3.75 15.38
N SER A 30 8.24 2.80 14.66
CA SER A 30 8.76 2.23 13.40
C SER A 30 7.67 2.13 12.33
N THR A 31 6.97 3.24 12.11
CA THR A 31 5.95 3.37 11.07
C THR A 31 6.44 4.32 9.99
N PHE A 32 6.44 3.84 8.74
CA PHE A 32 6.83 4.65 7.59
C PHE A 32 5.63 4.78 6.65
N LEU A 33 5.41 5.99 6.15
CA LEU A 33 4.41 6.28 5.13
C LEU A 33 5.13 6.43 3.79
N ILE A 34 4.76 5.58 2.83
CA ILE A 34 5.27 5.63 1.46
C ILE A 34 4.15 6.11 0.56
N GLU A 35 4.41 7.15 -0.21
CA GLU A 35 3.48 7.61 -1.24
C GLU A 35 3.75 6.89 -2.57
N GLU A 36 2.69 6.69 -3.35
CA GLU A 36 2.81 6.35 -4.76
C GLU A 36 3.59 5.04 -5.02
N LEU A 37 3.40 4.03 -4.17
CA LEU A 37 4.12 2.75 -4.27
C LEU A 37 3.59 1.91 -5.44
N GLY A 38 4.43 1.69 -6.45
CA GLY A 38 4.12 0.80 -7.58
C GLY A 38 4.13 -0.68 -7.17
N LEU A 39 3.07 -1.42 -7.53
CA LEU A 39 2.97 -2.86 -7.30
C LEU A 39 3.10 -3.65 -8.60
N CYS A 40 3.57 -4.90 -8.50
CA CYS A 40 3.68 -5.85 -9.60
C CYS A 40 4.39 -5.26 -10.82
N ARG A 41 5.53 -4.59 -10.59
CA ARG A 41 6.31 -3.85 -11.60
C ARG A 41 5.56 -2.63 -12.19
N GLY A 42 4.79 -1.92 -11.36
CA GLY A 42 4.12 -0.67 -11.70
C GLY A 42 2.81 -0.84 -12.48
N GLN A 43 2.19 -2.02 -12.46
CA GLN A 43 0.90 -2.25 -13.11
C GLN A 43 -0.23 -1.45 -12.46
N VAL A 44 -0.12 -1.25 -11.15
CA VAL A 44 -0.94 -0.37 -10.34
C VAL A 44 -0.05 0.34 -9.34
N ARG A 45 -0.58 1.38 -8.71
CA ARG A 45 0.13 2.18 -7.73
C ARG A 45 -0.80 2.50 -6.58
N VAL A 46 -0.32 2.25 -5.36
CA VAL A 46 -1.02 2.57 -4.13
C VAL A 46 -0.71 4.01 -3.74
N ASP A 47 -1.74 4.80 -3.46
CA ASP A 47 -1.59 6.21 -3.10
C ASP A 47 -0.75 6.38 -1.84
N PHE A 48 -1.09 5.62 -0.79
CA PHE A 48 -0.34 5.57 0.45
C PHE A 48 -0.16 4.15 0.95
N VAL A 49 1.04 3.81 1.42
CA VAL A 49 1.33 2.55 2.09
C VAL A 49 1.97 2.82 3.43
N VAL A 50 1.32 2.35 4.49
CA VAL A 50 1.91 2.30 5.82
C VAL A 50 2.72 1.00 5.95
N VAL A 51 4.00 1.14 6.28
CA VAL A 51 4.94 0.05 6.52
C VAL A 51 5.30 0.03 8.01
N GLU A 52 4.79 -0.98 8.73
CA GLU A 52 5.12 -1.25 10.14
C GLU A 52 5.34 -2.77 10.32
N ARG A 53 4.47 -3.46 11.06
CA ARG A 53 4.45 -4.93 11.13
C ARG A 53 3.74 -5.56 9.92
N LEU A 54 2.98 -4.76 9.19
CA LEU A 54 2.19 -5.12 8.02
C LEU A 54 2.36 -4.05 6.94
N LEU A 55 2.05 -4.40 5.69
CA LEU A 55 1.84 -3.48 4.58
C LEU A 55 0.36 -3.13 4.49
N HIS A 56 -0.01 -1.91 4.89
CA HIS A 56 -1.38 -1.41 4.79
C HIS A 56 -1.47 -0.34 3.70
N GLY A 57 -2.11 -0.67 2.58
CA GLY A 57 -2.34 0.28 1.50
C GLY A 57 -3.64 1.06 1.65
N PHE A 58 -3.62 2.32 1.23
CA PHE A 58 -4.78 3.18 1.12
C PHE A 58 -4.91 3.64 -0.33
N GLU A 59 -6.12 3.51 -0.86
CA GLU A 59 -6.49 3.95 -2.21
C GLU A 59 -7.53 5.07 -2.09
N ILE A 60 -7.32 6.19 -2.77
CA ILE A 60 -8.23 7.33 -2.77
C ILE A 60 -9.11 7.27 -4.03
N LYS A 61 -10.40 7.56 -3.86
CA LYS A 61 -11.31 7.92 -4.95
C LYS A 61 -12.09 9.17 -4.58
N SER A 62 -11.79 10.28 -5.25
CA SER A 62 -12.58 11.49 -5.12
C SER A 62 -13.97 11.28 -5.73
N ASP A 63 -14.94 12.15 -5.40
CA ASP A 63 -16.28 12.06 -5.99
C ASP A 63 -16.28 12.33 -7.50
N LYS A 64 -15.19 12.82 -8.07
CA LYS A 64 -15.01 13.04 -9.52
C LYS A 64 -14.43 11.81 -10.23
N ASP A 65 -13.87 10.86 -9.49
CA ASP A 65 -13.17 9.73 -10.07
C ASP A 65 -14.10 8.75 -10.79
N ASP A 66 -13.56 8.18 -11.87
CA ASP A 66 -14.12 6.96 -12.41
C ASP A 66 -13.58 5.72 -11.68
N LEU A 67 -14.38 4.67 -11.65
CA LEU A 67 -14.06 3.44 -10.95
C LEU A 67 -13.61 2.32 -11.90
N ARG A 68 -13.28 2.63 -13.16
CA ARG A 68 -12.95 1.64 -14.19
C ARG A 68 -11.67 0.87 -13.85
N ARG A 69 -10.74 1.52 -13.16
CA ARG A 69 -9.45 0.94 -12.75
C ARG A 69 -9.55 0.11 -11.46
N LEU A 70 -10.62 0.25 -10.69
CA LEU A 70 -10.71 -0.29 -9.33
C LEU A 70 -10.58 -1.82 -9.30
N THR A 71 -11.26 -2.54 -10.21
CA THR A 71 -11.20 -4.01 -10.24
C THR A 71 -9.76 -4.52 -10.38
N ARG A 72 -8.97 -3.87 -11.23
CA ARG A 72 -7.56 -4.20 -11.43
C ARG A 72 -6.72 -3.86 -10.20
N GLN A 73 -6.99 -2.70 -9.57
CA GLN A 73 -6.32 -2.32 -8.33
C GLN A 73 -6.59 -3.32 -7.21
N VAL A 74 -7.86 -3.71 -7.02
CA VAL A 74 -8.26 -4.74 -6.04
C VAL A 74 -7.49 -6.04 -6.26
N ASP A 75 -7.43 -6.54 -7.49
CA ASP A 75 -6.71 -7.79 -7.81
C ASP A 75 -5.21 -7.68 -7.47
N PHE A 76 -4.51 -6.65 -7.96
CA PHE A 76 -3.08 -6.51 -7.69
C PHE A 76 -2.75 -6.21 -6.22
N TYR A 77 -3.63 -5.50 -5.51
CA TYR A 77 -3.44 -5.22 -4.08
C TYR A 77 -3.61 -6.49 -3.27
N SER A 78 -4.58 -7.34 -3.65
CA SER A 78 -4.83 -8.64 -3.04
C SER A 78 -3.64 -9.59 -3.15
N ARG A 79 -2.77 -9.41 -4.15
CA ARG A 79 -1.56 -10.24 -4.30
C ARG A 79 -0.42 -9.80 -3.39
N VAL A 80 -0.43 -8.57 -2.87
CA VAL A 80 0.75 -7.97 -2.22
C VAL A 80 0.48 -7.51 -0.80
N LEU A 81 -0.57 -6.73 -0.57
CA LEU A 81 -0.79 -6.03 0.69
C LEU A 81 -1.29 -6.96 1.78
N ASP A 82 -0.93 -6.69 3.02
CA ASP A 82 -1.51 -7.36 4.19
C ASP A 82 -2.93 -6.86 4.48
N LYS A 83 -3.14 -5.56 4.25
CA LYS A 83 -4.36 -4.81 4.50
C LYS A 83 -4.54 -3.74 3.42
N ALA A 84 -5.79 -3.41 3.12
CA ALA A 84 -6.13 -2.39 2.14
C ALA A 84 -7.37 -1.63 2.63
N THR A 85 -7.38 -0.32 2.42
CA THR A 85 -8.50 0.55 2.73
C THR A 85 -8.79 1.44 1.53
N ILE A 86 -10.04 1.45 1.07
CA ILE A 86 -10.51 2.43 0.08
C ILE A 86 -11.02 3.68 0.82
N VAL A 87 -10.62 4.86 0.35
CA VAL A 87 -10.95 6.17 0.90
C VAL A 87 -11.81 6.90 -0.12
N VAL A 88 -13.08 7.11 0.18
CA VAL A 88 -14.08 7.59 -0.78
C VAL A 88 -14.99 8.67 -0.22
N GLY A 89 -15.55 9.51 -1.09
CA GLY A 89 -16.65 10.39 -0.72
C GLY A 89 -17.98 9.67 -0.67
N THR A 90 -19.00 10.37 -0.18
CA THR A 90 -20.37 9.83 0.02
C THR A 90 -20.98 9.30 -1.28
N ARG A 91 -20.65 9.91 -2.43
CA ARG A 91 -21.15 9.50 -3.75
C ARG A 91 -20.79 8.05 -4.10
N HIS A 92 -19.60 7.62 -3.71
CA HIS A 92 -19.08 6.30 -4.06
C HIS A 92 -19.27 5.25 -2.97
N LEU A 93 -19.70 5.66 -1.77
CA LEU A 93 -19.75 4.79 -0.60
C LEU A 93 -20.54 3.49 -0.81
N ILE A 94 -21.80 3.60 -1.23
CA ILE A 94 -22.69 2.44 -1.45
C ILE A 94 -22.08 1.49 -2.48
N LYS A 95 -21.49 2.03 -3.55
CA LYS A 95 -20.84 1.22 -4.59
C LYS A 95 -19.62 0.50 -4.04
N MET A 96 -18.79 1.15 -3.23
CA MET A 96 -17.61 0.53 -2.61
C MET A 96 -17.99 -0.60 -1.66
N GLN A 97 -19.00 -0.42 -0.81
CA GLN A 97 -19.48 -1.46 0.10
C GLN A 97 -19.83 -2.77 -0.62
N ASN A 98 -20.33 -2.67 -1.86
CA ASN A 98 -20.70 -3.83 -2.69
C ASN A 98 -19.59 -4.33 -3.64
N SER A 99 -18.56 -3.52 -3.91
CA SER A 99 -17.57 -3.81 -4.96
C SER A 99 -16.20 -4.25 -4.44
N VAL A 100 -15.79 -3.78 -3.26
CA VAL A 100 -14.49 -4.15 -2.68
C VAL A 100 -14.61 -5.37 -1.77
N PRO A 101 -13.64 -6.31 -1.77
CA PRO A 101 -13.70 -7.53 -0.96
C PRO A 101 -13.92 -7.25 0.53
N ASP A 102 -14.56 -8.15 1.26
CA ASP A 102 -14.92 -7.95 2.67
C ASP A 102 -13.76 -7.68 3.63
N TRP A 103 -12.54 -8.06 3.23
CA TRP A 103 -11.33 -7.78 4.01
C TRP A 103 -10.84 -6.34 3.83
N TRP A 104 -11.33 -5.59 2.85
CA TRP A 104 -10.99 -4.18 2.65
C TRP A 104 -11.67 -3.29 3.68
N GLY A 105 -10.92 -2.37 4.26
CA GLY A 105 -11.46 -1.24 4.99
C GLY A 105 -12.13 -0.23 4.05
N ILE A 106 -13.07 0.54 4.58
CA ILE A 106 -13.72 1.65 3.89
C ILE A 106 -13.70 2.85 4.82
N LEU A 107 -13.00 3.91 4.40
CA LEU A 107 -13.06 5.24 5.02
C LEU A 107 -13.90 6.14 4.11
N CYS A 108 -14.93 6.76 4.68
CA CYS A 108 -15.69 7.80 4.01
C CYS A 108 -15.15 9.15 4.44
N TYR A 109 -14.82 10.03 3.50
CA TYR A 109 -14.49 11.41 3.82
C TYR A 109 -15.69 12.33 3.61
N GLU A 110 -15.79 13.37 4.43
CA GLU A 110 -16.84 14.38 4.37
C GLU A 110 -16.25 15.75 4.71
N HIS A 111 -16.73 16.80 4.04
CA HIS A 111 -16.37 18.17 4.38
C HIS A 111 -17.20 18.66 5.58
N LYS A 112 -16.52 19.16 6.62
CA LYS A 112 -17.12 19.79 7.80
C LYS A 112 -16.55 21.20 7.99
N ALA A 113 -17.11 21.96 8.93
CA ALA A 113 -16.72 23.35 9.18
C ALA A 113 -15.22 23.54 9.50
N ASN A 114 -14.53 22.51 10.00
CA ASN A 114 -13.10 22.52 10.32
C ASN A 114 -12.26 21.65 9.36
N GLY A 115 -12.74 21.43 8.13
CA GLY A 115 -12.04 20.71 7.07
C GLY A 115 -12.55 19.29 6.85
N LEU A 116 -11.71 18.47 6.21
CA LEU A 116 -12.06 17.10 5.84
C LEU A 116 -11.99 16.13 7.03
N HIS A 117 -13.05 15.35 7.23
CA HIS A 117 -13.15 14.34 8.28
C HIS A 117 -13.29 12.95 7.68
N PHE A 118 -12.65 11.96 8.30
CA PHE A 118 -12.75 10.56 7.89
C PHE A 118 -13.58 9.75 8.89
N ASN A 119 -14.66 9.16 8.40
CA ASN A 119 -15.49 8.22 9.14
C ASN A 119 -15.13 6.79 8.72
N THR A 120 -14.91 5.90 9.68
CA THR A 120 -14.69 4.48 9.39
C THR A 120 -16.02 3.79 9.18
N ILE A 121 -16.29 3.34 7.94
CA ILE A 121 -17.51 2.61 7.60
C ILE A 121 -17.30 1.11 7.72
N ARG A 122 -16.12 0.61 7.35
CA ARG A 122 -15.71 -0.79 7.52
C ARG A 122 -14.24 -0.85 7.94
N LEU A 123 -13.94 -1.61 8.99
CA LEU A 123 -12.56 -1.89 9.40
C LEU A 123 -11.92 -2.92 8.48
N GLU A 124 -10.65 -2.71 8.16
CA GLU A 124 -9.88 -3.63 7.33
C GLU A 124 -9.50 -4.92 8.10
N ARG A 125 -9.42 -6.04 7.38
CA ARG A 125 -9.01 -7.36 7.90
C ARG A 125 -7.77 -7.86 7.17
N LYS A 126 -7.18 -8.96 7.66
CA LYS A 126 -6.01 -9.57 6.99
C LYS A 126 -6.43 -10.10 5.61
N ASN A 127 -5.64 -9.76 4.60
CA ASN A 127 -5.79 -10.27 3.25
C ASN A 127 -5.48 -11.78 3.18
N PRO A 128 -6.41 -12.62 2.67
CA PRO A 128 -6.19 -14.06 2.55
C PRO A 128 -5.46 -14.48 1.26
N GLN A 129 -5.15 -13.57 0.33
CA GLN A 129 -4.76 -13.89 -1.05
C GLN A 129 -3.34 -13.44 -1.45
N ARG A 130 -2.46 -13.12 -0.48
CA ARG A 130 -1.09 -12.70 -0.80
C ARG A 130 -0.36 -13.79 -1.59
N ASP A 131 0.22 -13.36 -2.70
CA ASP A 131 1.03 -14.20 -3.58
C ASP A 131 2.52 -13.92 -3.32
N PRO A 132 3.32 -14.91 -2.89
CA PRO A 132 4.74 -14.71 -2.62
C PRO A 132 5.49 -14.19 -3.84
N ARG A 133 5.06 -14.59 -5.06
CA ARG A 133 5.75 -14.20 -6.27
C ARG A 133 5.52 -12.75 -6.64
N SER A 134 4.33 -12.21 -6.39
CA SER A 134 4.01 -10.78 -6.55
C SER A 134 4.68 -9.94 -5.46
N LEU A 135 4.73 -10.46 -4.23
CA LEU A 135 5.31 -9.76 -3.09
C LEU A 135 6.82 -9.54 -3.24
N VAL A 136 7.56 -10.56 -3.71
CA VAL A 136 9.01 -10.44 -3.95
C VAL A 136 9.35 -9.43 -5.05
N GLU A 137 8.40 -9.07 -5.93
CA GLU A 137 8.64 -8.07 -6.98
C GLU A 137 8.88 -6.66 -6.46
N LEU A 138 8.59 -6.41 -5.17
CA LEU A 138 8.93 -5.16 -4.49
C LEU A 138 10.44 -5.04 -4.21
N LEU A 139 11.18 -6.15 -4.22
CA LEU A 139 12.63 -6.17 -4.07
C LEU A 139 13.33 -5.86 -5.40
N TRP A 140 14.34 -5.01 -5.32
CA TRP A 140 15.33 -4.83 -6.37
C TRP A 140 16.22 -6.09 -6.47
N LEU A 141 17.00 -6.17 -7.55
CA LEU A 141 17.76 -7.37 -7.86
C LEU A 141 18.80 -7.68 -6.78
N ASP A 142 19.58 -6.68 -6.40
CA ASP A 142 20.59 -6.72 -5.34
C ASP A 142 20.00 -7.11 -3.98
N GLU A 143 18.86 -6.53 -3.60
CA GLU A 143 18.16 -6.87 -2.35
C GLU A 143 17.64 -8.32 -2.35
N ALA A 144 17.10 -8.79 -3.49
CA ALA A 144 16.67 -10.18 -3.63
C ALA A 144 17.86 -11.16 -3.59
N ILE A 145 19.03 -10.75 -4.11
CA ILE A 145 20.27 -11.53 -3.99
C ILE A 145 20.74 -11.55 -2.53
N ALA A 146 20.74 -10.42 -1.83
CA ALA A 146 21.13 -10.33 -0.41
C ALA A 146 20.26 -11.25 0.46
N LEU A 147 18.97 -11.34 0.17
CA LEU A 147 18.07 -12.29 0.83
C LEU A 147 18.53 -13.74 0.63
N LEU A 148 18.87 -14.14 -0.60
CA LEU A 148 19.40 -15.48 -0.89
C LEU A 148 20.76 -15.75 -0.23
N GLU A 149 21.61 -14.73 -0.10
CA GLU A 149 22.91 -14.84 0.60
C GLU A 149 22.69 -15.23 2.07
N GLY A 150 21.69 -14.66 2.74
CA GLY A 150 21.31 -15.01 4.12
C GLY A 150 20.88 -16.46 4.33
N LYS A 151 20.55 -17.21 3.26
CA LYS A 151 20.26 -18.66 3.29
C LYS A 151 21.35 -19.50 2.60
N ASN A 152 22.52 -18.93 2.29
CA ASN A 152 23.58 -19.57 1.50
C ASN A 152 23.09 -20.08 0.12
N ALA A 153 22.08 -19.44 -0.47
CA ALA A 153 21.41 -19.86 -1.70
C ALA A 153 21.72 -18.95 -2.91
N ALA A 154 22.66 -18.00 -2.78
CA ALA A 154 23.01 -17.05 -3.83
C ALA A 154 23.95 -17.61 -4.93
N MET A 155 24.36 -18.88 -4.84
CA MET A 155 25.20 -19.48 -5.87
C MET A 155 24.48 -19.47 -7.24
N GLY A 156 25.17 -18.97 -8.27
CA GLY A 156 24.69 -18.96 -9.65
C GLY A 156 23.58 -17.96 -9.98
N VAL A 157 23.27 -16.99 -9.09
CA VAL A 157 22.19 -15.99 -9.35
C VAL A 157 22.68 -14.62 -9.81
N ARG A 158 23.95 -14.25 -9.54
CA ARG A 158 24.47 -12.89 -9.77
C ARG A 158 24.42 -12.43 -11.24
N SER A 159 24.52 -13.36 -12.19
CA SER A 159 24.43 -13.09 -13.63
C SER A 159 23.03 -13.33 -14.22
N LYS A 160 22.05 -13.67 -13.40
CA LYS A 160 20.71 -14.08 -13.85
C LYS A 160 19.74 -12.91 -13.90
N PRO A 161 18.75 -12.95 -14.80
CA PRO A 161 17.72 -11.92 -14.84
C PRO A 161 16.88 -11.94 -13.55
N ARG A 162 16.36 -10.78 -13.17
CA ARG A 162 15.60 -10.58 -11.93
C ARG A 162 14.46 -11.57 -11.70
N ARG A 163 13.74 -11.96 -12.75
CA ARG A 163 12.69 -13.00 -12.68
C ARG A 163 13.22 -14.32 -12.11
N TYR A 164 14.38 -14.77 -12.56
CA TYR A 164 14.98 -16.02 -12.08
C TYR A 164 15.36 -15.93 -10.60
N VAL A 165 15.90 -14.78 -10.18
CA VAL A 165 16.27 -14.54 -8.78
C VAL A 165 15.04 -14.56 -7.88
N TRP A 166 13.97 -13.86 -8.27
CA TRP A 166 12.69 -13.89 -7.57
C TRP A 166 12.08 -15.29 -7.49
N ASP A 167 12.06 -16.03 -8.61
CA ASP A 167 11.59 -17.41 -8.62
C ASP A 167 12.41 -18.29 -7.66
N LYS A 168 13.72 -18.04 -7.55
CA LYS A 168 14.58 -18.73 -6.58
C LYS A 168 14.24 -18.32 -5.15
N VAL A 169 14.04 -17.04 -4.84
CA VAL A 169 13.60 -16.59 -3.51
C VAL A 169 12.33 -17.33 -3.08
N CYS A 170 11.31 -17.40 -3.95
CA CYS A 170 10.05 -18.08 -3.64
C CYS A 170 10.18 -19.59 -3.40
N ARG A 171 11.31 -20.23 -3.78
CA ARG A 171 11.58 -21.65 -3.47
C ARG A 171 12.26 -21.86 -2.12
N TYR A 172 12.88 -20.83 -1.56
CA TYR A 172 13.68 -20.92 -0.34
C TYR A 172 13.05 -20.21 0.86
N PHE A 173 12.02 -19.40 0.63
CA PHE A 173 11.37 -18.58 1.66
C PHE A 173 9.87 -18.74 1.62
N GLU A 174 9.28 -18.85 2.80
CA GLU A 174 7.83 -18.79 2.98
C GLU A 174 7.31 -17.36 2.77
N VAL A 175 6.03 -17.23 2.41
CA VAL A 175 5.41 -15.91 2.13
C VAL A 175 5.57 -14.91 3.27
N GLU A 176 5.51 -15.36 4.53
CA GLU A 176 5.69 -14.48 5.71
C GLU A 176 7.15 -14.06 5.91
N GLU A 177 8.13 -14.90 5.55
CA GLU A 177 9.53 -14.52 5.55
C GLU A 177 9.80 -13.48 4.45
N ILE A 178 9.26 -13.69 3.24
CA ILE A 178 9.34 -12.70 2.15
C ILE A 178 8.71 -11.38 2.59
N ALA A 179 7.51 -11.42 3.17
CA ALA A 179 6.80 -10.23 3.64
C ALA A 179 7.61 -9.44 4.67
N LYS A 180 8.24 -10.14 5.62
CA LYS A 180 9.12 -9.50 6.61
C LYS A 180 10.28 -8.78 5.94
N ASN A 181 11.01 -9.45 5.05
CA ASN A 181 12.18 -8.87 4.40
C ASN A 181 11.81 -7.70 3.48
N VAL A 182 10.70 -7.81 2.74
CA VAL A 182 10.17 -6.70 1.94
C VAL A 182 9.88 -5.47 2.80
N ARG A 183 9.27 -5.65 3.98
CA ARG A 183 9.01 -4.51 4.89
C ARG A 183 10.31 -3.86 5.36
N GLU A 184 11.30 -4.63 5.79
CA GLU A 184 12.57 -4.06 6.26
C GLU A 184 13.28 -3.28 5.15
N VAL A 185 13.37 -3.83 3.95
CA VAL A 185 13.92 -3.14 2.77
C VAL A 185 13.16 -1.84 2.48
N LEU A 186 11.82 -1.86 2.52
CA LEU A 186 11.03 -0.66 2.29
C LEU A 186 11.29 0.42 3.34
N LYS A 187 11.44 0.04 4.62
CA LYS A 187 11.79 0.97 5.69
C LYS A 187 13.17 1.58 5.47
N GLU A 188 14.16 0.76 5.13
CA GLU A 188 15.53 1.20 4.82
C GLU A 188 15.54 2.22 3.68
N ARG A 189 14.86 1.92 2.57
CA ARG A 189 14.74 2.85 1.42
C ARG A 189 14.18 4.21 1.83
N VAL A 190 13.18 4.25 2.72
CA VAL A 190 12.61 5.52 3.20
C VAL A 190 13.62 6.28 4.06
N MET A 191 14.29 5.59 4.99
CA MET A 191 15.31 6.20 5.84
C MET A 191 16.48 6.77 5.02
N THR A 192 16.98 6.02 4.04
CA THR A 192 18.06 6.49 3.16
C THR A 192 17.65 7.74 2.37
N ARG A 193 16.41 7.78 1.85
CA ARG A 193 15.90 8.96 1.13
C ARG A 193 15.76 10.18 2.03
N ALA A 194 15.29 10.00 3.27
CA ALA A 194 15.15 11.09 4.23
C ALA A 194 16.52 11.70 4.61
N LEU A 195 17.57 10.89 4.69
CA LEU A 195 18.94 11.36 4.95
C LEU A 195 19.59 12.09 3.77
N GLN A 196 19.05 11.94 2.55
CA GLN A 196 19.60 12.55 1.33
C GLN A 196 18.97 13.90 0.97
N GLN A 197 17.90 14.31 1.65
CA GLN A 197 17.32 15.64 1.43
C GLN A 197 18.10 16.68 2.25
N PRO A 198 18.68 17.72 1.62
CA PRO A 198 19.30 18.80 2.38
C PRO A 198 18.22 19.53 3.20
N SER A 199 18.55 19.78 4.47
CA SER A 199 17.79 20.62 5.41
C SER A 199 17.64 22.05 4.92
#